data_AF-A0A846C429-F1
#
_entry.id   AF-A0A846C429-F1
#
_cell.length_a   1.000
_cell.length_b   1.000
_cell.length_c   1.000
_cell.angle_alpha   90.00
_cell.angle_beta   90.00
_cell.angle_gamma   90.00
#
_symmetry.space_group_name_H-M   'P 1'
#
loop_
_entity.id
_entity.type
_entity.pdbx_description
1 polymer ?
#
loop_
_entity_poly.entity_id
_entity_poly.type
_entity_poly.pdbx_seq_one_letter_code
_entity_poly.pdbx_strand_id
1 'polypeptide(L)'
;MKRQPVEELRLGRNPRPFTAGRMSTLGGYYSVDSALNSESKPLLKSIISGGTISLTLQVCFIYWFTAMLKSHPMWWEDGSAVYYALNIDQLATPLSSFMLQFPKLLIFANFATLWIELLAPFLLFVPIKNSFFRCSTVFIFVGLHIGFRLGLVLGLFPYVCIVSWLVFLPSDFWDWLTQKLQYKQITSIKIYYNPDYSTYQKRLYLLSCFLFLPRELVISAKTKPEIYTAIKTSNSWLLVEDKGNQYIQFQALIYMCHLSPIFRPLTLVFSLPIITTIGKNKCAELNNINSNFHQLISRLKYRPIQVYSANYQNILALLFLAFVLIWNLNSISPEIFPIPKIVRATNLILRLDQKWSMFAPYPSVEDGWYVIPGKLKNGKEIDLFKNGKPVIWDKPLLVSSTYPNERWRKYMMNIWSKRHAAHRLYYGKYLCRDWNSKHQGQEQLDTFEIYFMLEKTLPNYQTPEVEKVMIHRHYCFK
;
A
#
# COMPACT_ATOMS: atom_id res chain seq x y z
N MET A 1 -1.48 -52.22 -45.03
CA MET A 1 -1.31 -50.81 -44.62
C MET A 1 -2.68 -50.18 -44.37
N LYS A 2 -3.13 -50.11 -43.11
CA LYS A 2 -4.36 -49.40 -42.72
C LYS A 2 -3.94 -48.06 -42.08
N ARG A 3 -4.43 -46.94 -42.62
CA ARG A 3 -4.24 -45.59 -42.08
C ARG A 3 -5.17 -45.40 -40.86
N GLN A 4 -4.61 -44.98 -39.72
CA GLN A 4 -5.38 -44.46 -38.59
C GLN A 4 -5.73 -42.97 -38.82
N PRO A 5 -6.89 -42.49 -38.36
CA PRO A 5 -7.25 -41.07 -38.44
C PRO A 5 -6.69 -40.28 -37.25
N VAL A 6 -6.33 -39.03 -37.52
CA VAL A 6 -5.85 -38.02 -36.57
C VAL A 6 -7.02 -37.53 -35.72
N GLU A 7 -6.93 -37.70 -34.40
CA GLU A 7 -7.86 -37.12 -33.42
C GLU A 7 -7.53 -35.64 -33.21
N GLU A 8 -8.40 -34.75 -33.69
CA GLU A 8 -8.40 -33.34 -33.29
C GLU A 8 -8.83 -33.21 -31.81
N LEU A 9 -7.89 -32.84 -30.95
CA LEU A 9 -8.12 -32.44 -29.56
C LEU A 9 -8.95 -31.14 -29.51
N ARG A 10 -10.28 -31.28 -29.54
CA ARG A 10 -11.21 -30.23 -29.12
C ARG A 10 -11.07 -30.03 -27.61
N LEU A 11 -10.40 -28.94 -27.21
CA LEU A 11 -10.44 -28.41 -25.85
C LEU A 11 -11.89 -28.08 -25.47
N GLY A 12 -12.53 -29.01 -24.75
CA GLY A 12 -13.87 -28.83 -24.19
C GLY A 12 -13.90 -27.60 -23.28
N ARG A 13 -14.78 -26.64 -23.59
CA ARG A 13 -15.20 -25.59 -22.65
C ARG A 13 -15.95 -26.27 -21.50
N ASN A 14 -15.28 -26.49 -20.38
CA ASN A 14 -15.94 -26.90 -19.15
C ASN A 14 -17.03 -25.87 -18.78
N PRO A 15 -18.23 -26.31 -18.37
CA PRO A 15 -19.26 -25.41 -17.87
C PRO A 15 -18.71 -24.68 -16.63
N ARG A 16 -18.74 -23.33 -16.66
CA ARG A 16 -18.25 -22.51 -15.55
C ARG A 16 -19.21 -22.69 -14.36
N PRO A 17 -18.78 -23.29 -13.23
CA PRO A 17 -19.63 -23.36 -12.05
C PRO A 17 -19.87 -21.96 -11.49
N PHE A 18 -20.96 -21.79 -10.73
CA PHE A 18 -21.31 -20.55 -10.02
C PHE A 18 -20.10 -19.97 -9.27
N THR A 19 -19.68 -18.74 -9.63
CA THR A 19 -18.40 -18.13 -9.19
C THR A 19 -18.53 -17.03 -8.14
N ALA A 20 -19.76 -16.69 -7.71
CA ALA A 20 -19.99 -15.66 -6.70
C ALA A 20 -19.22 -15.98 -5.41
N GLY A 21 -18.33 -15.07 -4.98
CA GLY A 21 -17.60 -15.16 -3.71
C GLY A 21 -16.27 -15.90 -3.73
N ARG A 22 -15.85 -16.56 -4.82
CA ARG A 22 -14.54 -17.25 -4.85
C ARG A 22 -13.40 -16.26 -5.02
N MET A 23 -12.37 -16.27 -4.18
CA MET A 23 -11.23 -15.35 -4.28
C MET A 23 -10.07 -15.97 -5.06
N SER A 24 -9.32 -15.15 -5.82
CA SER A 24 -8.10 -15.61 -6.48
C SER A 24 -7.05 -15.98 -5.43
N THR A 25 -6.33 -17.08 -5.67
CA THR A 25 -5.17 -17.42 -4.85
C THR A 25 -3.98 -16.61 -5.36
N LEU A 26 -3.66 -15.48 -4.73
CA LEU A 26 -2.41 -14.73 -5.05
C LEU A 26 -1.18 -15.64 -4.98
N GLY A 27 -1.20 -16.60 -4.06
CA GLY A 27 -0.17 -17.64 -3.92
C GLY A 27 -0.04 -18.58 -5.13
N GLY A 28 -1.03 -18.66 -6.02
CA GLY A 28 -1.02 -19.51 -7.21
C GLY A 28 -0.29 -18.93 -8.43
N TYR A 29 0.10 -17.66 -8.39
CA TYR A 29 0.71 -16.94 -9.53
C TYR A 29 2.16 -16.52 -9.23
N TYR A 30 2.40 -15.24 -9.01
CA TYR A 30 3.75 -14.67 -8.83
C TYR A 30 4.13 -14.61 -7.36
N SER A 31 4.33 -15.78 -6.75
CA SER A 31 4.61 -15.97 -5.33
C SER A 31 5.79 -16.93 -5.10
N VAL A 32 6.34 -16.91 -3.88
CA VAL A 32 7.32 -17.91 -3.43
C VAL A 32 6.72 -19.32 -3.45
N ASP A 33 5.45 -19.45 -3.05
CA ASP A 33 4.72 -20.71 -3.01
C ASP A 33 4.60 -21.33 -4.42
N SER A 34 4.19 -20.54 -5.41
CA SER A 34 4.11 -20.96 -6.81
C SER A 34 5.48 -21.34 -7.37
N ALA A 35 6.51 -20.53 -7.11
CA ALA A 35 7.87 -20.78 -7.59
C ALA A 35 8.46 -22.10 -7.05
N LEU A 36 8.09 -22.48 -5.82
CA LEU A 36 8.60 -23.66 -5.12
C LEU A 36 7.56 -24.80 -5.03
N ASN A 37 6.50 -24.74 -5.82
CA ASN A 37 5.55 -25.83 -5.93
C ASN A 37 6.21 -27.03 -6.62
N SER A 38 6.16 -28.19 -5.97
CA SER A 38 6.67 -29.46 -6.50
C SER A 38 5.63 -30.25 -7.27
N GLU A 39 4.35 -29.89 -7.18
CA GLU A 39 3.29 -30.53 -7.96
C GLU A 39 3.34 -30.12 -9.42
N SER A 40 3.07 -31.08 -10.32
CA SER A 40 2.94 -30.83 -11.76
C SER A 40 1.61 -30.19 -12.15
N LYS A 41 0.60 -30.33 -11.29
CA LYS A 41 -0.74 -29.75 -11.51
C LYS A 41 -0.74 -28.27 -11.11
N PRO A 42 -1.35 -27.39 -11.92
CA PRO A 42 -1.52 -25.99 -11.56
C PRO A 42 -2.42 -25.88 -10.33
N LEU A 43 -2.13 -24.88 -9.48
CA LEU A 43 -2.90 -24.63 -8.28
C LEU A 43 -4.36 -24.25 -8.60
N LEU A 44 -5.25 -24.55 -7.65
CA LEU A 44 -6.63 -24.07 -7.72
C LEU A 44 -6.62 -22.55 -7.83
N LYS A 45 -7.15 -22.07 -8.95
CA LYS A 45 -7.17 -20.65 -9.29
C LYS A 45 -8.09 -19.84 -8.37
N SER A 46 -9.10 -20.47 -7.78
CA SER A 46 -10.09 -19.80 -6.94
C SER A 46 -10.53 -20.66 -5.74
N ILE A 47 -10.65 -20.05 -4.56
CA ILE A 47 -11.08 -20.73 -3.32
C ILE A 47 -12.22 -19.93 -2.67
N ILE A 48 -13.14 -20.63 -1.99
CA ILE A 48 -14.08 -20.03 -1.04
C ILE A 48 -13.92 -20.71 0.32
N SER A 49 -13.83 -19.90 1.37
CA SER A 49 -13.59 -20.31 2.75
C SER A 49 -14.01 -19.21 3.72
N GLY A 50 -14.10 -19.52 5.02
CA GLY A 50 -14.34 -18.52 6.06
C GLY A 50 -13.33 -17.37 5.98
N GLY A 51 -12.05 -17.69 5.76
CA GLY A 51 -11.01 -16.66 5.54
C GLY A 51 -11.25 -15.76 4.34
N THR A 52 -11.69 -16.31 3.20
CA THR A 52 -12.01 -15.47 2.01
C THR A 52 -13.21 -14.56 2.25
N ILE A 53 -14.24 -15.05 2.96
CA ILE A 53 -15.42 -14.27 3.33
C ILE A 53 -15.01 -13.14 4.28
N SER A 54 -14.27 -13.48 5.34
CA SER A 54 -13.80 -12.50 6.33
C SER A 54 -12.92 -11.42 5.71
N LEU A 55 -11.99 -11.78 4.83
CA LEU A 55 -11.16 -10.79 4.15
C LEU A 55 -11.98 -9.90 3.20
N THR A 56 -12.90 -10.49 2.44
CA THR A 56 -13.76 -9.74 1.50
C THR A 56 -14.62 -8.73 2.25
N LEU A 57 -15.33 -9.18 3.28
CA LEU A 57 -16.22 -8.32 4.06
C LEU A 57 -15.46 -7.31 4.91
N GLN A 58 -14.29 -7.67 5.46
CA GLN A 58 -13.42 -6.71 6.16
C GLN A 58 -13.08 -5.51 5.28
N VAL A 59 -12.71 -5.73 4.01
CA VAL A 59 -12.41 -4.63 3.09
C VAL A 59 -13.68 -3.87 2.71
N CYS A 60 -14.79 -4.55 2.47
CA CYS A 60 -16.07 -3.88 2.17
C CYS A 60 -16.55 -3.00 3.34
N PHE A 61 -16.36 -3.45 4.59
CA PHE A 61 -16.74 -2.72 5.80
C PHE A 61 -16.04 -1.36 5.90
N ILE A 62 -14.79 -1.24 5.44
CA ILE A 62 -14.10 0.06 5.40
C ILE A 62 -14.98 1.10 4.68
N TYR A 63 -15.55 0.73 3.53
CA TYR A 63 -16.28 1.64 2.67
C TYR A 63 -17.74 1.78 3.04
N TRP A 64 -18.44 0.68 3.32
CA TRP A 64 -19.84 0.75 3.75
C TRP A 64 -20.00 1.53 5.06
N PHE A 65 -19.15 1.29 6.05
CA PHE A 65 -19.21 2.05 7.29
C PHE A 65 -18.75 3.50 7.11
N THR A 66 -17.80 3.79 6.21
CA THR A 66 -17.49 5.18 5.84
C THR A 66 -18.71 5.89 5.25
N ALA A 67 -19.38 5.28 4.27
CA ALA A 67 -20.55 5.86 3.63
C ALA A 67 -21.72 6.05 4.61
N MET A 68 -21.99 5.07 5.48
CA MET A 68 -23.04 5.17 6.50
C MET A 68 -22.76 6.27 7.53
N LEU A 69 -21.49 6.49 7.89
CA LEU A 69 -21.11 7.53 8.84
C LEU A 69 -21.21 8.94 8.23
N LYS A 70 -21.18 9.08 6.90
CA LYS A 70 -21.37 10.34 6.17
C LYS A 70 -22.85 10.73 6.08
N SER A 71 -23.50 10.92 7.22
CA SER A 71 -24.94 11.16 7.32
C SER A 71 -25.38 12.62 7.12
N HIS A 72 -24.44 13.57 7.02
CA HIS A 72 -24.76 15.00 6.94
C HIS A 72 -25.23 15.44 5.53
N PRO A 73 -26.14 16.42 5.39
CA PRO A 73 -26.60 16.93 4.08
C PRO A 73 -25.50 17.39 3.12
N MET A 74 -24.36 17.86 3.65
CA MET A 74 -23.18 18.20 2.84
C MET A 74 -22.73 17.10 1.87
N TRP A 75 -22.96 15.83 2.23
CA TRP A 75 -22.63 14.69 1.38
C TRP A 75 -23.74 14.33 0.40
N TRP A 76 -25.00 14.37 0.84
CA TRP A 76 -26.16 13.81 0.11
C TRP A 76 -26.96 14.83 -0.70
N GLU A 77 -26.98 16.07 -0.26
CA GLU A 77 -27.82 17.13 -0.84
C GLU A 77 -26.94 18.22 -1.46
N ASP A 78 -26.04 18.83 -0.68
CA ASP A 78 -25.31 20.03 -1.12
C ASP A 78 -24.16 19.72 -2.07
N GLY A 79 -23.57 18.52 -1.98
CA GLY A 79 -22.36 18.19 -2.73
C GLY A 79 -21.10 18.93 -2.30
N SER A 80 -21.08 19.48 -1.07
CA SER A 80 -20.06 20.42 -0.60
C SER A 80 -18.97 19.79 0.27
N ALA A 81 -19.09 18.52 0.68
CA ALA A 81 -18.14 17.92 1.61
C ALA A 81 -16.71 17.81 1.03
N VAL A 82 -16.54 17.50 -0.25
CA VAL A 82 -15.20 17.50 -0.85
C VAL A 82 -14.59 18.90 -0.88
N TYR A 83 -15.38 19.95 -1.11
CA TYR A 83 -14.91 21.33 -1.00
C TYR A 83 -14.36 21.62 0.40
N TYR A 84 -15.09 21.28 1.47
CA TYR A 84 -14.61 21.48 2.83
C TYR A 84 -13.38 20.62 3.14
N ALA A 85 -13.35 19.36 2.70
CA ALA A 85 -12.20 18.48 2.94
C ALA A 85 -10.91 19.01 2.29
N LEU A 86 -11.01 19.58 1.08
CA LEU A 86 -9.88 20.15 0.35
C LEU A 86 -9.41 21.51 0.90
N ASN A 87 -10.27 22.22 1.64
CA ASN A 87 -9.92 23.45 2.37
C ASN A 87 -9.28 23.19 3.75
N ILE A 88 -9.09 21.92 4.14
CA ILE A 88 -8.26 21.59 5.30
C ILE A 88 -6.80 21.69 4.84
N ASP A 89 -6.24 22.90 4.82
CA ASP A 89 -4.85 23.23 4.50
C ASP A 89 -3.80 22.35 5.20
N GLN A 90 -4.08 21.90 6.43
CA GLN A 90 -3.20 20.96 7.12
C GLN A 90 -3.07 19.63 6.36
N LEU A 91 -4.12 19.21 5.64
CA LEU A 91 -4.14 18.00 4.82
C LEU A 91 -3.99 18.29 3.32
N ALA A 92 -4.19 19.51 2.86
CA ALA A 92 -4.19 19.85 1.44
C ALA A 92 -2.82 19.66 0.77
N THR A 93 -2.83 19.22 -0.48
CA THR A 93 -1.68 19.26 -1.38
C THR A 93 -1.78 20.48 -2.33
N PRO A 94 -0.73 20.81 -3.11
CA PRO A 94 -0.85 21.83 -4.15
C PRO A 94 -1.96 21.54 -5.18
N LEU A 95 -2.25 20.25 -5.46
CA LEU A 95 -3.34 19.89 -6.36
C LEU A 95 -4.70 20.24 -5.74
N SER A 96 -4.85 20.16 -4.41
CA SER A 96 -6.05 20.61 -3.71
C SER A 96 -6.38 22.06 -4.06
N SER A 97 -5.40 22.96 -3.89
CA SER A 97 -5.55 24.39 -4.16
C SER A 97 -5.92 24.67 -5.63
N PHE A 98 -5.39 23.87 -6.56
CA PHE A 98 -5.78 23.94 -7.97
C PHE A 98 -7.23 23.46 -8.19
N MET A 99 -7.61 22.32 -7.59
CA MET A 99 -8.96 21.75 -7.72
C MET A 99 -10.05 22.67 -7.15
N LEU A 100 -9.73 23.47 -6.12
CA LEU A 100 -10.65 24.45 -5.53
C LEU A 100 -11.16 25.50 -6.53
N GLN A 101 -10.48 25.68 -7.67
CA GLN A 101 -10.91 26.58 -8.75
C GLN A 101 -12.03 26.01 -9.63
N PHE A 102 -12.41 24.74 -9.44
CA PHE A 102 -13.38 24.04 -10.30
C PHE A 102 -14.60 23.52 -9.51
N PRO A 103 -15.57 24.39 -9.14
CA PRO A 103 -16.68 24.00 -8.28
C PRO A 103 -17.49 22.78 -8.77
N LYS A 104 -17.78 22.71 -10.07
CA LYS A 104 -18.52 21.59 -10.66
C LYS A 104 -17.77 20.25 -10.53
N LEU A 105 -16.44 20.29 -10.60
CA LEU A 105 -15.60 19.11 -10.40
C LEU A 105 -15.67 18.63 -8.95
N LEU A 106 -15.70 19.55 -7.97
CA LEU A 106 -15.78 19.18 -6.55
C LEU A 106 -17.13 18.57 -6.21
N ILE A 107 -18.22 19.12 -6.74
CA ILE A 107 -19.58 18.55 -6.58
C ILE A 107 -19.63 17.15 -7.20
N PHE A 108 -19.09 16.97 -8.41
CA PHE A 108 -18.98 15.65 -9.02
C PHE A 108 -18.14 14.70 -8.15
N ALA A 109 -16.97 15.13 -7.69
CA ALA A 109 -16.08 14.33 -6.86
C ALA A 109 -16.72 13.94 -5.52
N ASN A 110 -17.56 14.81 -4.94
CA ASN A 110 -18.34 14.53 -3.74
C ASN A 110 -19.26 13.33 -3.96
N PHE A 111 -20.17 13.46 -4.93
CA PHE A 111 -21.14 12.39 -5.19
C PHE A 111 -20.46 11.13 -5.70
N ALA A 112 -19.44 11.25 -6.55
CA ALA A 112 -18.64 10.11 -7.00
C ALA A 112 -18.02 9.38 -5.81
N THR A 113 -17.39 10.09 -4.87
CA THR A 113 -16.79 9.49 -3.66
C THR A 113 -17.85 8.74 -2.85
N LEU A 114 -18.98 9.38 -2.55
CA LEU A 114 -20.05 8.80 -1.74
C LEU A 114 -20.65 7.54 -2.40
N TRP A 115 -21.02 7.63 -3.68
CA TRP A 115 -21.64 6.53 -4.39
C TRP A 115 -20.67 5.39 -4.69
N ILE A 116 -19.38 5.68 -4.94
CA ILE A 116 -18.34 4.65 -5.06
C ILE A 116 -18.19 3.90 -3.73
N GLU A 117 -18.06 4.61 -2.60
CA GLU A 117 -17.91 3.97 -1.28
C GLU A 117 -19.12 3.09 -0.93
N LEU A 118 -20.33 3.53 -1.28
CA LEU A 118 -21.56 2.79 -0.99
C LEU A 118 -21.78 1.61 -1.95
N LEU A 119 -21.70 1.85 -3.27
CA LEU A 119 -22.19 0.92 -4.28
C LEU A 119 -21.10 0.04 -4.90
N ALA A 120 -19.89 0.56 -5.10
CA ALA A 120 -18.84 -0.19 -5.79
C ALA A 120 -18.44 -1.50 -5.09
N PRO A 121 -18.43 -1.63 -3.74
CA PRO A 121 -18.14 -2.91 -3.10
C PRO A 121 -19.13 -4.02 -3.48
N PHE A 122 -20.39 -3.69 -3.78
CA PHE A 122 -21.38 -4.69 -4.21
C PHE A 122 -21.04 -5.34 -5.56
N LEU A 123 -20.28 -4.63 -6.41
CA LEU A 123 -19.83 -5.16 -7.69
C LEU A 123 -18.94 -6.41 -7.53
N LEU A 124 -18.26 -6.59 -6.40
CA LEU A 124 -17.49 -7.81 -6.10
C LEU A 124 -18.35 -9.08 -6.10
N PHE A 125 -19.63 -8.93 -5.75
CA PHE A 125 -20.57 -10.03 -5.56
C PHE A 125 -21.41 -10.33 -6.81
N VAL A 126 -21.25 -9.55 -7.89
CA VAL A 126 -21.97 -9.78 -9.14
C VAL A 126 -21.52 -11.11 -9.78
N PRO A 127 -22.43 -12.08 -10.00
CA PRO A 127 -22.06 -13.41 -10.51
C PRO A 127 -21.79 -13.40 -12.02
N ILE A 128 -22.44 -12.52 -12.78
CA ILE A 128 -22.35 -12.44 -14.23
C ILE A 128 -21.09 -11.66 -14.60
N LYS A 129 -20.24 -12.19 -15.49
CA LYS A 129 -18.94 -11.58 -15.85
C LYS A 129 -18.14 -11.17 -14.60
N ASN A 130 -18.14 -12.01 -13.56
CA ASN A 130 -17.56 -11.71 -12.24
C ASN A 130 -16.15 -11.09 -12.32
N SER A 131 -15.26 -11.64 -13.15
CA SER A 131 -13.89 -11.12 -13.33
C SER A 131 -13.86 -9.66 -13.81
N PHE A 132 -14.77 -9.26 -14.69
CA PHE A 132 -14.87 -7.88 -15.17
C PHE A 132 -15.28 -6.94 -14.04
N PHE A 133 -16.34 -7.27 -13.29
CA PHE A 133 -16.82 -6.42 -12.20
C PHE A 133 -15.82 -6.33 -11.06
N ARG A 134 -15.11 -7.42 -10.75
CA ARG A 134 -14.02 -7.39 -9.76
C ARG A 134 -12.87 -6.51 -10.18
N CYS A 135 -12.34 -6.68 -11.39
CA CYS A 135 -11.30 -5.79 -11.91
C CYS A 135 -11.76 -4.34 -11.88
N SER A 136 -12.98 -4.06 -12.35
CA SER A 136 -13.56 -2.72 -12.34
C SER A 136 -13.61 -2.15 -10.92
N THR A 137 -14.05 -2.93 -9.94
CA THR A 137 -14.08 -2.51 -8.52
C THR A 137 -12.68 -2.17 -8.01
N VAL A 138 -11.70 -3.04 -8.26
CA VAL A 138 -10.30 -2.81 -7.85
C VAL A 138 -9.78 -1.51 -8.48
N PHE A 139 -9.95 -1.32 -9.78
CA PHE A 139 -9.48 -0.12 -10.46
C PHE A 139 -10.22 1.16 -10.04
N ILE A 140 -11.52 1.09 -9.78
CA ILE A 140 -12.30 2.20 -9.22
C ILE A 140 -11.71 2.64 -7.88
N PHE A 141 -11.48 1.71 -6.97
CA PHE A 141 -10.94 2.07 -5.66
C PHE A 141 -9.46 2.46 -5.69
N VAL A 142 -8.65 1.84 -6.54
CA VAL A 142 -7.27 2.29 -6.78
C VAL A 142 -7.28 3.73 -7.30
N GLY A 143 -8.15 4.05 -8.26
CA GLY A 143 -8.34 5.41 -8.78
C GLY A 143 -8.78 6.39 -7.70
N LEU A 144 -9.77 6.01 -6.88
CA LEU A 144 -10.24 6.81 -5.74
C LEU A 144 -9.09 7.14 -4.77
N HIS A 145 -8.30 6.14 -4.37
CA HIS A 145 -7.18 6.33 -3.43
C HIS A 145 -6.00 7.08 -4.03
N ILE A 146 -5.75 6.95 -5.34
CA ILE A 146 -4.81 7.81 -6.06
C ILE A 146 -5.33 9.25 -6.02
N GLY A 147 -6.61 9.49 -6.29
CA GLY A 147 -7.24 10.81 -6.19
C GLY A 147 -7.08 11.42 -4.79
N PHE A 148 -7.39 10.66 -3.74
CA PHE A 148 -7.17 11.08 -2.35
C PHE A 148 -5.71 11.40 -2.08
N ARG A 149 -4.76 10.57 -2.53
CA ARG A 149 -3.33 10.81 -2.31
C ARG A 149 -2.82 12.05 -3.05
N LEU A 150 -3.38 12.33 -4.23
CA LEU A 150 -3.00 13.48 -5.03
C LEU A 150 -3.57 14.77 -4.43
N GLY A 151 -4.79 14.77 -3.89
CA GLY A 151 -5.43 15.94 -3.28
C GLY A 151 -5.12 16.15 -1.80
N LEU A 152 -4.86 15.08 -1.05
CA LEU A 152 -4.74 15.10 0.41
C LEU A 152 -3.53 14.29 0.90
N VAL A 153 -2.89 14.80 1.94
CA VAL A 153 -1.82 14.14 2.66
C VAL A 153 -2.42 13.31 3.80
N LEU A 154 -2.74 12.05 3.51
CA LEU A 154 -3.39 11.11 4.45
C LEU A 154 -2.43 10.02 4.99
N GLY A 155 -1.13 10.16 4.74
CA GLY A 155 -0.11 9.21 5.18
C GLY A 155 -0.22 7.85 4.50
N LEU A 156 -0.13 6.78 5.30
CA LEU A 156 -0.12 5.40 4.81
C LEU A 156 -1.50 4.91 4.34
N PHE A 157 -2.58 5.59 4.72
CA PHE A 157 -3.96 5.14 4.49
C PHE A 157 -4.26 4.76 3.02
N PRO A 158 -4.08 5.64 2.02
CA PRO A 158 -4.40 5.31 0.63
C PRO A 158 -3.58 4.12 0.10
N TYR A 159 -2.32 3.98 0.52
CA TYR A 159 -1.46 2.87 0.11
C TYR A 159 -1.93 1.53 0.67
N VAL A 160 -2.30 1.50 1.95
CA VAL A 160 -2.86 0.30 2.59
C VAL A 160 -4.14 -0.11 1.89
N CYS A 161 -5.04 0.83 1.62
CA CYS A 161 -6.28 0.55 0.91
C CYS A 161 -6.07 0.03 -0.52
N ILE A 162 -5.13 0.62 -1.27
CA ILE A 162 -4.75 0.11 -2.61
C ILE A 162 -4.31 -1.35 -2.52
N VAL A 163 -3.40 -1.67 -1.61
CA VAL A 163 -2.89 -3.05 -1.43
C VAL A 163 -4.02 -3.99 -1.03
N SER A 164 -4.91 -3.58 -0.12
CA SER A 164 -6.09 -4.37 0.28
C SER A 164 -7.00 -4.68 -0.90
N TRP A 165 -7.16 -3.77 -1.86
CA TRP A 165 -7.97 -4.01 -3.06
C TRP A 165 -7.31 -4.94 -4.06
N LEU A 166 -5.98 -4.87 -4.24
CA LEU A 166 -5.25 -5.72 -5.19
C LEU A 166 -5.44 -7.22 -4.93
N VAL A 167 -5.79 -7.61 -3.69
CA VAL A 167 -6.06 -9.01 -3.34
C VAL A 167 -7.29 -9.57 -4.08
N PHE A 168 -8.22 -8.71 -4.53
CA PHE A 168 -9.42 -9.12 -5.27
C PHE A 168 -9.22 -9.24 -6.79
N LEU A 169 -8.00 -9.04 -7.31
CA LEU A 169 -7.71 -9.28 -8.71
C LEU A 169 -7.97 -10.77 -9.05
N PRO A 170 -8.90 -11.06 -9.99
CA PRO A 170 -9.31 -12.43 -10.30
C PRO A 170 -8.22 -13.19 -11.05
N SER A 171 -8.31 -14.51 -11.05
CA SER A 171 -7.39 -15.41 -11.76
C SER A 171 -7.30 -15.10 -13.26
N ASP A 172 -8.43 -14.76 -13.89
CA ASP A 172 -8.49 -14.38 -15.30
C ASP A 172 -7.61 -13.16 -15.62
N PHE A 173 -7.47 -12.21 -14.69
CA PHE A 173 -6.58 -11.06 -14.86
C PHE A 173 -5.12 -11.52 -14.91
N TRP A 174 -4.73 -12.40 -14.00
CA TRP A 174 -3.37 -12.94 -13.95
C TRP A 174 -3.06 -13.86 -15.14
N ASP A 175 -4.03 -14.64 -15.60
CA ASP A 175 -3.90 -15.46 -16.82
C ASP A 175 -3.72 -14.57 -18.05
N TRP A 176 -4.55 -13.52 -18.20
CA TRP A 176 -4.42 -12.53 -19.26
C TRP A 176 -3.07 -11.82 -19.21
N LEU A 177 -2.64 -11.40 -18.02
CA LEU A 177 -1.35 -10.75 -17.82
C LEU A 177 -0.21 -11.69 -18.20
N THR A 178 -0.27 -12.95 -17.76
CA THR A 178 0.71 -13.99 -18.11
C THR A 178 0.79 -14.18 -19.62
N GLN A 179 -0.33 -14.30 -20.32
CA GLN A 179 -0.37 -14.45 -21.78
C GLN A 179 0.16 -13.23 -22.52
N LYS A 180 -0.14 -12.01 -22.02
CA LYS A 180 0.36 -10.77 -22.62
C LYS A 180 1.86 -10.59 -22.39
N LEU A 181 2.37 -11.00 -21.23
CA LEU A 181 3.76 -10.85 -20.86
C LEU A 181 4.66 -11.98 -21.40
N GLN A 182 4.14 -13.20 -21.56
CA GLN A 182 4.84 -14.34 -22.18
C GLN A 182 4.86 -14.16 -23.70
N TYR A 183 5.76 -13.29 -24.15
CA TYR A 183 5.98 -12.94 -25.55
C TYR A 183 6.48 -14.14 -26.37
N LYS A 184 6.12 -14.19 -27.66
CA LYS A 184 6.58 -15.20 -28.65
C LYS A 184 8.11 -15.29 -28.84
N GLN A 185 8.90 -14.38 -28.24
CA GLN A 185 10.37 -14.37 -28.32
C GLN A 185 11.07 -15.23 -27.26
N ILE A 186 10.36 -15.76 -26.26
CA ILE A 186 10.96 -16.44 -25.10
C ILE A 186 11.28 -17.92 -25.38
N THR A 187 10.74 -18.51 -26.45
CA THR A 187 10.91 -19.95 -26.75
C THR A 187 12.33 -20.35 -27.17
N SER A 188 13.19 -19.38 -27.50
CA SER A 188 14.54 -19.61 -28.04
C SER A 188 15.67 -19.44 -27.02
N ILE A 189 15.35 -19.48 -25.72
CA ILE A 189 16.30 -19.23 -24.63
C ILE A 189 16.22 -20.37 -23.61
N LYS A 190 17.38 -20.79 -23.09
CA LYS A 190 17.49 -21.81 -22.05
C LYS A 190 18.42 -21.34 -20.95
N ILE A 191 18.00 -21.50 -19.70
CA ILE A 191 18.75 -21.13 -18.50
C ILE A 191 19.22 -22.39 -17.82
N TYR A 192 20.52 -22.66 -17.90
CA TYR A 192 21.16 -23.85 -17.34
C TYR A 192 21.69 -23.58 -15.93
N TYR A 193 21.48 -24.53 -15.03
CA TYR A 193 21.95 -24.44 -13.65
C TYR A 193 22.78 -25.67 -13.24
N ASN A 194 23.64 -25.48 -12.22
CA ASN A 194 24.42 -26.56 -11.64
C ASN A 194 23.52 -27.52 -10.83
N PRO A 195 23.34 -28.79 -11.25
CA PRO A 195 22.54 -29.77 -10.52
C PRO A 195 23.11 -30.17 -9.15
N ASP A 196 24.40 -29.95 -8.89
CA ASP A 196 25.05 -30.35 -7.62
C ASP A 196 24.47 -29.62 -6.40
N TYR A 197 23.89 -28.43 -6.60
CA TYR A 197 23.29 -27.64 -5.54
C TYR A 197 21.86 -27.23 -5.89
N SER A 198 20.88 -27.81 -5.18
CA SER A 198 19.46 -27.50 -5.35
C SER A 198 19.08 -26.03 -5.15
N THR A 199 19.93 -25.25 -4.47
CA THR A 199 19.73 -23.80 -4.25
C THR A 199 19.82 -22.99 -5.54
N TYR A 200 20.59 -23.41 -6.54
CA TYR A 200 20.61 -22.72 -7.84
C TYR A 200 19.26 -22.82 -8.55
N GLN A 201 18.66 -24.00 -8.55
CA GLN A 201 17.33 -24.22 -9.12
C GLN A 201 16.29 -23.34 -8.42
N LYS A 202 16.28 -23.31 -7.07
CA LYS A 202 15.35 -22.48 -6.29
C LYS A 202 15.47 -21.00 -6.64
N ARG A 203 16.70 -20.49 -6.73
CA ARG A 203 16.98 -19.08 -7.09
C ARG A 203 16.42 -18.75 -8.47
N LEU A 204 16.65 -19.62 -9.45
CA LEU A 204 16.21 -19.39 -10.82
C LEU A 204 14.69 -19.52 -10.97
N TYR A 205 14.04 -20.42 -10.24
CA TYR A 205 12.58 -20.46 -10.18
C TYR A 205 11.99 -19.20 -9.53
N LEU A 206 12.59 -18.70 -8.44
CA LEU A 206 12.17 -17.44 -7.82
C LEU A 206 12.37 -16.26 -8.77
N LEU A 207 13.55 -16.15 -9.40
CA LEU A 207 13.85 -15.11 -10.38
C LEU A 207 12.89 -15.16 -11.56
N SER A 208 12.66 -16.34 -12.14
CA SER A 208 11.74 -16.51 -13.27
C SER A 208 10.31 -16.12 -12.88
N CYS A 209 9.86 -16.57 -11.70
CA CYS A 209 8.55 -16.22 -11.16
C CYS A 209 8.39 -14.70 -11.04
N PHE A 210 9.25 -14.01 -10.30
CA PHE A 210 9.11 -12.57 -10.06
C PHE A 210 9.45 -11.70 -11.27
N LEU A 211 10.18 -12.21 -12.27
CA LEU A 211 10.42 -11.55 -13.55
C LEU A 211 9.34 -11.85 -14.60
N PHE A 212 8.27 -12.57 -14.24
CA PHE A 212 7.18 -12.92 -15.15
C PHE A 212 7.64 -13.79 -16.33
N LEU A 213 8.65 -14.63 -16.11
CA LEU A 213 9.23 -15.55 -17.09
C LEU A 213 8.73 -16.99 -16.86
N PRO A 214 8.52 -17.79 -17.94
CA PRO A 214 8.15 -19.19 -17.83
C PRO A 214 9.18 -20.01 -17.04
N ARG A 215 8.71 -20.88 -16.15
CA ARG A 215 9.56 -21.75 -15.32
C ARG A 215 10.31 -22.77 -16.18
N GLU A 216 9.73 -23.11 -17.33
CA GLU A 216 10.22 -24.08 -18.33
C GLU A 216 11.55 -23.66 -18.96
N LEU A 217 11.94 -22.39 -18.84
CA LEU A 217 13.25 -21.90 -19.27
C LEU A 217 14.39 -22.47 -18.45
N VAL A 218 14.14 -22.87 -17.20
CA VAL A 218 15.18 -23.31 -16.26
C VAL A 218 15.40 -24.81 -16.40
N ILE A 219 16.58 -25.20 -16.90
CA ILE A 219 16.93 -26.57 -17.27
C ILE A 219 18.18 -27.01 -16.52
N SER A 220 18.20 -28.28 -16.09
CA SER A 220 19.39 -28.86 -15.47
C SER A 220 20.51 -29.03 -16.51
N ALA A 221 21.73 -28.60 -16.18
CA ALA A 221 22.90 -28.79 -17.04
C ALA A 221 23.37 -30.26 -17.16
N LYS A 222 22.80 -31.19 -16.37
CA LYS A 222 23.20 -32.61 -16.32
C LYS A 222 23.22 -33.29 -17.69
N THR A 223 22.35 -32.86 -18.61
CA THR A 223 22.21 -33.45 -19.95
C THR A 223 23.12 -32.83 -21.02
N LYS A 224 23.94 -31.82 -20.68
CA LYS A 224 24.86 -31.14 -21.61
C LYS A 224 26.27 -30.98 -21.02
N PRO A 225 27.22 -31.90 -21.35
CA PRO A 225 28.54 -31.95 -20.74
C PRO A 225 29.37 -30.66 -20.86
N GLU A 226 29.31 -30.01 -22.03
CA GLU A 226 30.03 -28.75 -22.29
C GLU A 226 29.54 -27.61 -21.38
N ILE A 227 28.22 -27.44 -21.30
CA ILE A 227 27.58 -26.42 -20.46
C ILE A 227 27.79 -26.73 -18.98
N TYR A 228 27.72 -28.01 -18.60
CA TYR A 228 27.96 -28.45 -17.23
C TYR A 228 29.37 -28.09 -16.76
N THR A 229 30.38 -28.33 -17.62
CA THR A 229 31.76 -27.97 -17.34
C THR A 229 31.92 -26.45 -17.18
N ALA A 230 31.36 -25.65 -18.09
CA ALA A 230 31.43 -24.19 -18.02
C ALA A 230 30.78 -23.61 -16.74
N ILE A 231 29.64 -24.17 -16.34
CA ILE A 231 28.92 -23.80 -15.13
C ILE A 231 29.71 -24.15 -13.86
N LYS A 232 30.36 -25.32 -13.84
CA LYS A 232 31.15 -25.78 -12.70
C LYS A 232 32.38 -24.90 -12.48
N THR A 233 33.10 -24.57 -13.55
CA THR A 233 34.27 -23.68 -13.49
C THR A 233 33.92 -22.27 -13.01
N SER A 234 32.77 -21.74 -13.44
CA SER A 234 32.32 -20.40 -13.07
C SER A 234 31.54 -20.33 -11.75
N ASN A 235 31.27 -21.48 -11.12
CA ASN A 235 30.34 -21.65 -9.99
C ASN A 235 29.07 -20.79 -10.17
N SER A 236 28.40 -20.95 -11.31
CA SER A 236 27.29 -20.07 -11.68
C SER A 236 26.19 -20.77 -12.49
N TRP A 237 25.32 -19.98 -13.11
CA TRP A 237 24.30 -20.43 -14.04
C TRP A 237 24.50 -19.69 -15.37
N LEU A 238 24.02 -20.31 -16.45
CA LEU A 238 24.30 -19.88 -17.82
C LEU A 238 22.99 -19.67 -18.57
N LEU A 239 22.80 -18.51 -19.19
CA LEU A 239 21.72 -18.28 -20.13
C LEU A 239 22.25 -18.45 -21.55
N VAL A 240 21.58 -19.27 -22.34
CA VAL A 240 21.98 -19.60 -23.72
C VAL A 240 20.83 -19.25 -24.67
N GLU A 241 21.13 -18.47 -25.69
CA GLU A 241 20.23 -18.20 -26.82
C GLU A 241 20.41 -19.28 -27.90
N ASP A 242 19.36 -19.59 -28.66
CA ASP A 242 19.43 -20.54 -29.80
C ASP A 242 20.48 -20.15 -30.85
N LYS A 243 20.85 -18.86 -30.94
CA LYS A 243 21.92 -18.35 -31.82
C LYS A 243 23.33 -18.63 -31.30
N GLY A 244 23.48 -19.28 -30.14
CA GLY A 244 24.77 -19.64 -29.54
C GLY A 244 25.35 -18.60 -28.58
N ASN A 245 24.73 -17.42 -28.43
CA ASN A 245 25.17 -16.43 -27.46
C ASN A 245 24.99 -16.94 -26.02
N GLN A 246 26.01 -16.71 -25.19
CA GLN A 246 26.04 -17.16 -23.80
C GLN A 246 26.22 -15.97 -22.85
N TYR A 247 25.41 -15.96 -21.78
CA TYR A 247 25.47 -14.94 -20.74
C TYR A 247 25.62 -15.60 -19.37
N ILE A 248 26.46 -15.01 -18.52
CA ILE A 248 26.74 -15.51 -17.17
C ILE A 248 26.35 -14.49 -16.09
N GLN A 249 26.03 -14.98 -14.89
CA GLN A 249 25.88 -14.16 -13.68
C GLN A 249 24.97 -12.92 -13.89
N PHE A 250 25.52 -11.72 -13.65
CA PHE A 250 24.79 -10.46 -13.73
C PHE A 250 24.39 -10.11 -15.17
N GLN A 251 25.17 -10.51 -16.19
CA GLN A 251 24.80 -10.30 -17.59
C GLN A 251 23.57 -11.15 -17.96
N ALA A 252 23.50 -12.38 -17.45
CA ALA A 252 22.34 -13.23 -17.64
C ALA A 252 21.10 -12.64 -16.92
N LEU A 253 21.28 -12.05 -15.73
CA LEU A 253 20.20 -11.33 -15.03
C LEU A 253 19.71 -10.11 -15.81
N ILE A 254 20.61 -9.28 -16.35
CA ILE A 254 20.25 -8.14 -17.22
C ILE A 254 19.42 -8.64 -18.41
N TYR A 255 19.85 -9.74 -19.03
CA TYR A 255 19.13 -10.33 -20.15
C TYR A 255 17.73 -10.83 -19.73
N MET A 256 17.60 -11.49 -18.57
CA MET A 256 16.29 -11.87 -18.02
C MET A 256 15.39 -10.64 -17.76
N CYS A 257 15.95 -9.53 -17.26
CA CYS A 257 15.21 -8.28 -17.11
C CYS A 257 14.77 -7.72 -18.47
N HIS A 258 15.60 -7.84 -19.52
CA HIS A 258 15.24 -7.42 -20.88
C HIS A 258 14.03 -8.19 -21.43
N LEU A 259 13.96 -9.50 -21.13
CA LEU A 259 12.84 -10.36 -21.51
C LEU A 259 11.56 -10.05 -20.72
N SER A 260 11.69 -9.56 -19.49
CA SER A 260 10.55 -9.21 -18.64
C SER A 260 9.92 -7.89 -19.10
N PRO A 261 8.65 -7.84 -19.51
CA PRO A 261 8.08 -6.60 -20.03
C PRO A 261 7.93 -5.51 -18.96
N ILE A 262 7.76 -5.91 -17.69
CA ILE A 262 7.66 -5.01 -16.55
C ILE A 262 9.05 -4.50 -16.13
N PHE A 263 10.05 -5.38 -16.12
CA PHE A 263 11.38 -5.05 -15.63
C PHE A 263 12.37 -4.65 -16.74
N ARG A 264 11.93 -4.60 -18.00
CA ARG A 264 12.74 -4.14 -19.14
C ARG A 264 13.37 -2.76 -18.91
N PRO A 265 12.70 -1.75 -18.32
CA PRO A 265 13.34 -0.47 -18.05
C PRO A 265 14.57 -0.58 -17.11
N LEU A 266 14.63 -1.59 -16.23
CA LEU A 266 15.78 -1.79 -15.36
C LEU A 266 17.05 -2.16 -16.12
N THR A 267 16.95 -2.63 -17.37
CA THR A 267 18.14 -2.92 -18.17
C THR A 267 18.96 -1.66 -18.40
N LEU A 268 18.32 -0.50 -18.57
CA LEU A 268 19.02 0.77 -18.76
C LEU A 268 19.91 1.10 -17.54
N VAL A 269 19.40 0.83 -16.34
CA VAL A 269 20.12 1.07 -15.09
C VAL A 269 21.19 0.01 -14.87
N PHE A 270 20.87 -1.27 -15.06
CA PHE A 270 21.82 -2.36 -14.81
C PHE A 270 22.96 -2.43 -15.82
N SER A 271 22.74 -1.93 -17.04
CA SER A 271 23.78 -1.78 -18.07
C SER A 271 24.73 -0.61 -17.83
N LEU A 272 24.51 0.24 -16.82
CA LEU A 272 25.49 1.28 -16.47
C LEU A 272 26.79 0.63 -15.96
N PRO A 273 27.98 1.07 -16.41
CA PRO A 273 29.26 0.40 -16.10
C PRO A 273 29.52 0.18 -14.60
N ILE A 274 29.18 1.19 -13.80
CA ILE A 274 29.33 1.16 -12.33
C ILE A 274 28.42 0.07 -11.74
N ILE A 275 27.15 0.05 -12.15
CA ILE A 275 26.16 -0.92 -11.67
C ILE A 275 26.49 -2.32 -12.16
N THR A 276 26.95 -2.48 -13.40
CA THR A 276 27.39 -3.77 -13.94
C THR A 276 28.55 -4.34 -13.13
N THR A 277 29.53 -3.50 -12.75
CA THR A 277 30.68 -3.93 -11.94
C THR A 277 30.24 -4.35 -10.53
N ILE A 278 29.44 -3.52 -9.86
CA ILE A 278 28.88 -3.82 -8.53
C ILE A 278 28.03 -5.10 -8.58
N GLY A 279 27.18 -5.23 -9.61
CA GLY A 279 26.29 -6.36 -9.80
C GLY A 279 27.04 -7.67 -10.02
N LYS A 280 28.12 -7.67 -10.82
CA LYS A 280 29.01 -8.83 -10.98
C LYS A 280 29.61 -9.28 -9.64
N ASN A 281 30.17 -8.34 -8.88
CA ASN A 281 30.75 -8.64 -7.57
C ASN A 281 29.70 -9.21 -6.61
N LYS A 282 28.50 -8.63 -6.58
CA LYS A 282 27.43 -9.12 -5.72
C LYS A 282 26.93 -10.48 -6.16
N CYS A 283 26.75 -10.73 -7.46
CA CYS A 283 26.40 -12.06 -7.97
C CYS A 283 27.44 -13.12 -7.61
N ALA A 284 28.74 -12.79 -7.67
CA ALA A 284 29.80 -13.69 -7.25
C ALA A 284 29.72 -14.03 -5.75
N GLU A 285 29.50 -13.01 -4.90
CA GLU A 285 29.27 -13.21 -3.46
C GLU A 285 28.05 -14.10 -3.18
N LEU A 286 26.94 -13.86 -3.88
CA LEU A 286 25.71 -14.64 -3.73
C LEU A 286 25.86 -16.09 -4.21
N ASN A 287 26.73 -16.35 -5.19
CA ASN A 287 27.04 -17.70 -5.69
C ASN A 287 27.99 -18.47 -4.76
N ASN A 288 28.63 -17.81 -3.79
CA ASN A 288 29.39 -18.50 -2.77
C ASN A 288 28.44 -19.37 -1.92
N ILE A 289 28.70 -20.68 -1.89
CA ILE A 289 27.91 -21.68 -1.15
C ILE A 289 27.97 -21.43 0.37
N ASN A 290 29.06 -20.83 0.85
CA ASN A 290 29.22 -20.48 2.26
C ASN A 290 28.54 -19.16 2.65
N SER A 291 27.87 -18.47 1.72
CA SER A 291 27.19 -17.20 2.01
C SER A 291 25.92 -17.40 2.87
N ASN A 292 25.61 -16.40 3.71
CA ASN A 292 24.34 -16.33 4.42
C ASN A 292 23.12 -16.42 3.47
N PHE A 293 23.26 -15.92 2.24
CA PHE A 293 22.22 -16.02 1.22
C PHE A 293 21.97 -17.46 0.77
N HIS A 294 23.03 -18.26 0.59
CA HIS A 294 22.86 -19.69 0.30
C HIS A 294 22.13 -20.40 1.43
N GLN A 295 22.49 -20.12 2.69
CA GLN A 295 21.80 -20.66 3.87
C GLN A 295 20.33 -20.24 3.95
N LEU A 296 20.01 -18.99 3.58
CA LEU A 296 18.63 -18.52 3.55
C LEU A 296 17.80 -19.26 2.49
N ILE A 297 18.33 -19.40 1.28
CA ILE A 297 17.66 -20.10 0.18
C ILE A 297 17.54 -21.61 0.44
N SER A 298 18.53 -22.23 1.10
CA SER A 298 18.48 -23.66 1.41
C SER A 298 17.34 -24.00 2.37
N ARG A 299 16.98 -23.09 3.30
CA ARG A 299 15.83 -23.21 4.22
C ARG A 299 14.47 -23.23 3.50
N LEU A 300 14.37 -22.64 2.31
CA LEU A 300 13.15 -22.70 1.51
C LEU A 300 12.94 -24.13 1.03
N LYS A 301 11.80 -24.74 1.34
CA LYS A 301 11.48 -26.11 0.95
C LYS A 301 10.62 -26.11 -0.30
N TYR A 302 10.93 -27.00 -1.25
CA TYR A 302 9.93 -27.42 -2.22
C TYR A 302 8.78 -28.07 -1.47
N ARG A 303 7.55 -27.67 -1.74
CA ARG A 303 6.37 -28.20 -1.06
C ARG A 303 5.29 -28.48 -2.09
N PRO A 304 4.62 -29.66 -2.01
CA PRO A 304 3.40 -29.85 -2.75
C PRO A 304 2.33 -28.98 -2.09
N ILE A 305 1.78 -28.03 -2.83
CA ILE A 305 0.73 -27.16 -2.30
C ILE A 305 -0.61 -27.81 -2.60
N GLN A 306 -1.20 -28.39 -1.55
CA GLN A 306 -2.55 -28.94 -1.58
C GLN A 306 -3.47 -28.05 -0.75
N VAL A 307 -4.67 -27.80 -1.26
CA VAL A 307 -5.68 -26.97 -0.60
C VAL A 307 -6.64 -27.90 0.13
N TYR A 308 -6.71 -27.78 1.47
CA TYR A 308 -7.63 -28.55 2.31
C TYR A 308 -8.69 -27.66 2.97
N SER A 309 -9.84 -28.22 3.28
CA SER A 309 -10.88 -27.54 4.06
C SER A 309 -10.47 -27.43 5.53
N ALA A 310 -9.99 -26.27 5.93
CA ALA A 310 -9.57 -25.96 7.30
C ALA A 310 -10.78 -25.50 8.14
N ASN A 311 -11.66 -26.43 8.54
CA ASN A 311 -12.96 -26.12 9.13
C ASN A 311 -12.87 -25.27 10.41
N TYR A 312 -11.97 -25.60 11.35
CA TYR A 312 -11.80 -24.82 12.58
C TYR A 312 -11.28 -23.41 12.32
N GLN A 313 -10.27 -23.26 11.44
CA GLN A 313 -9.73 -21.96 11.05
C GLN A 313 -10.78 -21.09 10.34
N ASN A 314 -11.65 -21.71 9.53
CA ASN A 314 -12.77 -21.02 8.90
C ASN A 314 -13.76 -20.48 9.93
N ILE A 315 -14.12 -21.29 10.93
CA ILE A 315 -15.00 -20.87 12.02
C ILE A 315 -14.37 -19.71 12.79
N LEU A 316 -13.09 -19.82 13.16
CA LEU A 316 -12.37 -18.76 13.88
C LEU A 316 -12.33 -17.45 13.08
N ALA A 317 -12.07 -17.52 11.77
CA ALA A 317 -12.08 -16.35 10.89
C ALA A 317 -13.46 -15.68 10.83
N LEU A 318 -14.54 -16.46 10.81
CA LEU A 318 -15.91 -15.94 10.81
C LEU A 318 -16.30 -15.33 12.16
N LEU A 319 -15.83 -15.90 13.28
CA LEU A 319 -16.02 -15.32 14.61
C LEU A 319 -15.33 -13.95 14.74
N PHE A 320 -14.10 -13.82 14.23
CA PHE A 320 -13.42 -12.52 14.19
C PHE A 320 -14.14 -11.52 13.29
N LEU A 321 -14.66 -11.97 12.14
CA LEU A 321 -15.47 -11.11 11.29
C LEU A 321 -16.74 -10.61 12.01
N ALA A 322 -17.44 -11.50 12.71
CA ALA A 322 -18.63 -11.12 13.49
C ALA A 322 -18.29 -10.09 14.56
N PHE A 323 -17.16 -10.27 15.25
CA PHE A 323 -16.65 -9.27 16.19
C PHE A 323 -16.37 -7.92 15.52
N VAL A 324 -15.71 -7.91 14.36
CA VAL A 324 -15.46 -6.66 13.62
C VAL A 324 -16.77 -6.01 13.15
N LEU A 325 -17.75 -6.79 12.71
CA LEU A 325 -19.07 -6.28 12.35
C LEU A 325 -19.73 -5.58 13.53
N ILE A 326 -19.76 -6.23 14.70
CA ILE A 326 -20.32 -5.62 15.94
C ILE A 326 -19.55 -4.34 16.30
N TRP A 327 -18.22 -4.33 16.17
CA TRP A 327 -17.41 -3.14 16.44
C TRP A 327 -17.74 -1.96 15.52
N ASN A 328 -17.95 -2.24 14.24
CA ASN A 328 -18.33 -1.23 13.28
C ASN A 328 -19.79 -0.75 13.47
N LEU A 329 -20.71 -1.65 13.81
CA LEU A 329 -22.10 -1.30 14.18
C LEU A 329 -22.14 -0.41 15.42
N ASN A 330 -21.33 -0.72 16.45
CA ASN A 330 -21.14 0.15 17.62
C ASN A 330 -20.65 1.55 17.23
N SER A 331 -19.82 1.67 16.18
CA SER A 331 -19.32 2.98 15.73
C SER A 331 -20.40 3.86 15.10
N ILE A 332 -21.49 3.27 14.59
CA ILE A 332 -22.66 3.98 14.07
C ILE A 332 -23.65 4.27 15.22
N SER A 333 -24.03 3.24 15.97
CA SER A 333 -25.01 3.34 17.05
C SER A 333 -24.52 2.60 18.29
N PRO A 334 -23.77 3.30 19.18
CA PRO A 334 -23.24 2.71 20.40
C PRO A 334 -24.32 2.22 21.37
N GLU A 335 -25.51 2.82 21.33
CA GLU A 335 -26.65 2.50 22.21
C GLU A 335 -27.32 1.19 21.79
N ILE A 336 -27.46 0.95 20.48
CA ILE A 336 -28.08 -0.28 19.95
C ILE A 336 -27.09 -1.46 20.01
N PHE A 337 -25.79 -1.19 19.77
CA PHE A 337 -24.75 -2.22 19.75
C PHE A 337 -23.68 -1.95 20.82
N PRO A 338 -23.99 -2.05 22.12
CA PRO A 338 -23.03 -1.74 23.18
C PRO A 338 -21.90 -2.77 23.24
N ILE A 339 -20.68 -2.29 23.52
CA ILE A 339 -19.51 -3.14 23.73
C ILE A 339 -19.14 -3.16 25.22
N PRO A 340 -19.06 -4.34 25.86
CA PRO A 340 -18.65 -4.45 27.26
C PRO A 340 -17.31 -3.77 27.53
N LYS A 341 -17.16 -3.12 28.68
CA LYS A 341 -15.94 -2.34 29.03
C LYS A 341 -14.67 -3.18 28.94
N ILE A 342 -14.71 -4.44 29.38
CA ILE A 342 -13.56 -5.35 29.31
C ILE A 342 -13.13 -5.62 27.86
N VAL A 343 -14.09 -5.89 26.97
CA VAL A 343 -13.85 -6.12 25.55
C VAL A 343 -13.33 -4.86 24.87
N ARG A 344 -13.87 -3.68 25.23
CA ARG A 344 -13.39 -2.40 24.71
C ARG A 344 -11.94 -2.14 25.15
N ALA A 345 -11.61 -2.40 26.41
CA ALA A 345 -10.28 -2.21 26.95
C ALA A 345 -9.26 -3.15 26.27
N THR A 346 -9.58 -4.44 26.14
CA THR A 346 -8.70 -5.40 25.47
C THR A 346 -8.49 -5.05 24.00
N ASN A 347 -9.55 -4.64 23.29
CA ASN A 347 -9.45 -4.25 21.89
C ASN A 347 -8.56 -3.01 21.67
N LEU A 348 -8.65 -2.02 22.57
CA LEU A 348 -7.80 -0.82 22.55
C LEU A 348 -6.34 -1.13 22.88
N ILE A 349 -6.08 -2.03 23.84
CA ILE A 349 -4.72 -2.47 24.19
C ILE A 349 -4.07 -3.19 23.01
N LEU A 350 -4.82 -4.09 22.36
CA LEU A 350 -4.35 -4.85 21.20
C LEU A 350 -4.33 -4.02 19.90
N ARG A 351 -4.82 -2.78 19.92
CA ARG A 351 -4.98 -1.90 18.74
C ARG A 351 -5.78 -2.55 17.61
N LEU A 352 -6.78 -3.33 17.99
CA LEU A 352 -7.76 -3.97 17.11
C LEU A 352 -9.01 -3.09 16.90
N ASP A 353 -9.04 -1.90 17.52
CA ASP A 353 -10.08 -0.89 17.34
C ASP A 353 -10.10 -0.35 15.90
N GLN A 354 -11.29 -0.30 15.31
CA GLN A 354 -11.51 0.23 13.96
C GLN A 354 -12.58 1.32 14.00
N LYS A 355 -12.37 2.40 13.26
CA LYS A 355 -13.38 3.44 13.03
C LYS A 355 -13.11 4.11 11.69
N TRP A 356 -14.09 4.08 10.80
CA TRP A 356 -13.97 4.57 9.42
C TRP A 356 -14.69 5.91 9.24
N SER A 357 -14.34 6.91 10.06
CA SER A 357 -15.07 8.20 10.12
C SER A 357 -14.29 9.36 9.51
N MET A 358 -13.48 9.13 8.48
CA MET A 358 -12.73 10.20 7.83
C MET A 358 -13.72 11.15 7.14
N PHE A 359 -13.67 12.44 7.50
CA PHE A 359 -14.58 13.48 7.03
C PHE A 359 -16.08 13.19 7.30
N ALA A 360 -16.36 12.39 8.33
CA ALA A 360 -17.71 12.03 8.74
C ALA A 360 -18.04 12.59 10.15
N PRO A 361 -19.29 13.00 10.42
CA PRO A 361 -20.43 13.01 9.49
C PRO A 361 -20.32 14.10 8.40
N TYR A 362 -19.49 15.10 8.64
CA TYR A 362 -19.04 16.10 7.67
C TYR A 362 -17.56 16.42 7.92
N PRO A 363 -16.83 16.94 6.91
CA PRO A 363 -15.45 17.42 7.09
C PRO A 363 -15.38 18.60 8.07
N SER A 364 -14.22 18.80 8.71
CA SER A 364 -14.03 19.99 9.56
C SER A 364 -14.19 21.26 8.72
N VAL A 365 -14.94 22.23 9.26
CA VAL A 365 -15.03 23.59 8.70
C VAL A 365 -14.00 24.53 9.31
N GLU A 366 -13.35 24.11 10.39
CA GLU A 366 -12.27 24.84 11.06
C GLU A 366 -10.93 24.22 10.65
N ASP A 367 -10.00 25.07 10.22
CA ASP A 367 -8.58 24.75 10.04
C ASP A 367 -7.70 25.95 10.43
N GLY A 368 -6.39 25.87 10.20
CA GLY A 368 -5.46 26.95 10.50
C GLY A 368 -4.00 26.51 10.53
N TRP A 369 -3.14 27.44 10.92
CA TRP A 369 -1.70 27.17 11.10
C TRP A 369 -1.20 27.64 12.45
N TYR A 370 -0.03 27.13 12.83
CA TYR A 370 0.62 27.49 14.08
C TYR A 370 1.66 28.60 13.87
N VAL A 371 1.71 29.51 14.83
CA VAL A 371 2.79 30.49 15.02
C VAL A 371 3.20 30.43 16.48
N ILE A 372 4.48 30.18 16.78
CA ILE A 372 4.95 29.98 18.15
C ILE A 372 6.07 30.98 18.46
N PRO A 373 5.74 32.26 18.72
CA PRO A 373 6.73 33.26 19.12
C PRO A 373 7.33 32.91 20.49
N GLY A 374 8.65 32.74 20.51
CA GLY A 374 9.46 32.51 21.70
C GLY A 374 10.43 33.66 21.93
N LYS A 375 10.59 34.03 23.21
CA LYS A 375 11.55 35.02 23.67
C LYS A 375 12.76 34.32 24.28
N LEU A 376 13.93 34.63 23.74
CA LEU A 376 15.20 34.19 24.30
C LEU A 376 15.61 35.09 25.49
N LYS A 377 16.57 34.65 26.30
CA LYS A 377 17.10 35.44 27.43
C LYS A 377 17.72 36.78 27.01
N ASN A 378 18.29 36.87 25.81
CA ASN A 378 18.76 38.14 25.23
C ASN A 378 17.64 39.07 24.71
N GLY A 379 16.37 38.68 24.85
CA GLY A 379 15.21 39.45 24.38
C GLY A 379 14.87 39.28 22.90
N LYS A 380 15.67 38.52 22.13
CA LYS A 380 15.37 38.21 20.72
C LYS A 380 14.12 37.35 20.63
N GLU A 381 13.23 37.70 19.71
CA GLU A 381 12.04 36.93 19.38
C GLU A 381 12.27 36.03 18.15
N ILE A 382 11.80 34.78 18.24
CA ILE A 382 11.96 33.75 17.21
C ILE A 382 10.68 32.90 17.10
N ASP A 383 10.43 32.29 15.93
CA ASP A 383 9.35 31.32 15.76
C ASP A 383 9.84 29.89 15.99
N LEU A 384 9.40 29.29 17.09
CA LEU A 384 9.76 27.92 17.46
C LEU A 384 9.17 26.88 16.51
N PHE A 385 8.07 27.18 15.82
CA PHE A 385 7.47 26.26 14.85
C PHE A 385 8.22 26.25 13.52
N LYS A 386 8.95 27.34 13.22
CA LYS A 386 9.77 27.49 12.00
C LYS A 386 11.28 27.39 12.30
N ASN A 387 11.66 26.61 13.30
CA ASN A 387 13.06 26.34 13.69
C ASN A 387 13.88 27.63 13.97
N GLY A 388 13.30 28.59 14.68
CA GLY A 388 14.01 29.79 15.14
C GLY A 388 14.10 30.93 14.10
N LYS A 389 13.40 30.81 12.97
CA LYS A 389 13.27 31.88 11.96
C LYS A 389 12.48 33.08 12.54
N PRO A 390 12.54 34.27 11.89
CA PRO A 390 11.70 35.39 12.27
C PRO A 390 10.21 35.04 12.31
N VAL A 391 9.48 35.64 13.26
CA VAL A 391 8.03 35.43 13.41
C VAL A 391 7.30 36.06 12.24
N ILE A 392 6.58 35.23 11.48
CA ILE A 392 5.75 35.65 10.35
C ILE A 392 4.36 35.10 10.60
N TRP A 393 3.39 36.02 10.71
CA TRP A 393 2.00 35.72 11.01
C TRP A 393 1.21 35.24 9.80
N ASP A 394 1.62 35.62 8.58
CA ASP A 394 0.96 35.27 7.34
C ASP A 394 0.87 33.75 7.13
N LYS A 395 -0.20 33.34 6.46
CA LYS A 395 -0.46 31.95 6.10
C LYS A 395 0.69 31.42 5.22
N PRO A 396 1.32 30.29 5.60
CA PRO A 396 2.26 29.60 4.73
C PRO A 396 1.61 29.20 3.40
N LEU A 397 2.37 29.26 2.30
CA LEU A 397 1.89 28.83 0.97
C LEU A 397 1.32 27.40 0.96
N LEU A 398 1.88 26.51 1.79
CA LEU A 398 1.40 25.13 1.96
C LEU A 398 1.52 24.71 3.43
N VAL A 399 0.43 24.81 4.17
CA VAL A 399 0.39 24.50 5.61
C VAL A 399 0.75 23.03 5.88
N SER A 400 0.29 22.10 5.06
CA SER A 400 0.62 20.68 5.21
C SER A 400 2.13 20.37 5.22
N SER A 401 2.94 21.22 4.59
CA SER A 401 4.41 21.10 4.53
C SER A 401 5.14 21.62 5.78
N THR A 402 4.45 22.34 6.68
CA THR A 402 5.07 22.86 7.91
C THR A 402 5.29 21.79 8.96
N TYR A 403 4.71 20.59 8.77
CA TYR A 403 4.82 19.48 9.70
C TYR A 403 5.93 18.51 9.28
N PRO A 404 6.80 18.05 10.20
CA PRO A 404 7.88 17.12 9.86
C PRO A 404 7.41 15.79 9.28
N ASN A 405 6.27 15.28 9.76
CA ASN A 405 5.65 14.05 9.25
C ASN A 405 4.17 13.96 9.66
N GLU A 406 3.49 12.92 9.16
CA GLU A 406 2.10 12.55 9.44
C GLU A 406 1.73 12.52 10.93
N ARG A 407 2.63 11.99 11.77
CA ARG A 407 2.37 11.82 13.21
C ARG A 407 2.40 13.16 13.92
N TRP A 408 3.39 13.99 13.59
CA TRP A 408 3.47 15.36 14.08
C TRP A 408 2.26 16.16 13.63
N ARG A 409 1.88 16.07 12.35
CA ARG A 409 0.66 16.71 11.88
C ARG A 409 -0.54 16.26 12.70
N LYS A 410 -0.81 14.96 12.80
CA LYS A 410 -1.98 14.46 13.54
C LYS A 410 -1.97 14.88 15.01
N TYR A 411 -0.81 14.90 15.65
CA TYR A 411 -0.65 15.42 17.00
C TYR A 411 -1.04 16.90 17.08
N MET A 412 -0.48 17.73 16.20
CA MET A 412 -0.74 19.16 16.15
C MET A 412 -2.22 19.46 15.84
N MET A 413 -2.83 18.80 14.85
CA MET A 413 -4.27 18.92 14.56
C MET A 413 -5.15 18.72 15.81
N ASN A 414 -4.72 17.84 16.73
CA ASN A 414 -5.47 17.55 17.94
C ASN A 414 -5.24 18.58 19.06
N ILE A 415 -4.00 19.05 19.29
CA ILE A 415 -3.69 19.94 20.44
C ILE A 415 -4.32 21.33 20.33
N TRP A 416 -4.67 21.77 19.11
CA TRP A 416 -5.51 22.96 18.90
C TRP A 416 -6.83 22.85 19.69
N SER A 417 -7.50 21.70 19.64
CA SER A 417 -8.83 21.53 20.24
C SER A 417 -8.80 21.62 21.78
N LYS A 418 -9.86 22.20 22.36
CA LYS A 418 -10.04 22.25 23.83
C LYS A 418 -10.04 20.86 24.47
N ARG A 419 -10.57 19.84 23.76
CA ARG A 419 -10.58 18.44 24.20
C ARG A 419 -9.19 17.89 24.55
N HIS A 420 -8.16 18.39 23.89
CA HIS A 420 -6.78 17.92 24.06
C HIS A 420 -5.88 18.98 24.73
N ALA A 421 -6.46 19.99 25.38
CA ALA A 421 -5.72 21.08 26.00
C ALA A 421 -4.65 20.61 27.01
N ALA A 422 -4.92 19.52 27.75
CA ALA A 422 -3.95 18.94 28.68
C ALA A 422 -2.62 18.53 28.02
N HIS A 423 -2.62 18.23 26.72
CA HIS A 423 -1.41 17.86 25.99
C HIS A 423 -0.50 19.07 25.68
N ARG A 424 -1.02 20.30 25.71
CA ARG A 424 -0.26 21.52 25.39
C ARG A 424 0.88 21.77 26.37
N LEU A 425 0.69 21.42 27.65
CA LEU A 425 1.76 21.49 28.64
C LEU A 425 2.95 20.59 28.28
N TYR A 426 2.69 19.35 27.86
CA TYR A 426 3.74 18.41 27.49
C TYR A 426 4.45 18.82 26.20
N TYR A 427 3.70 19.33 25.23
CA TYR A 427 4.30 19.91 24.03
C TYR A 427 5.18 21.12 24.39
N GLY A 428 4.71 21.98 25.30
CA GLY A 428 5.48 23.13 25.75
C GLY A 428 6.80 22.73 26.43
N LYS A 429 6.75 21.76 27.36
CA LYS A 429 7.95 21.20 28.00
C LYS A 429 8.91 20.58 26.98
N TYR A 430 8.38 19.92 25.95
CA TYR A 430 9.18 19.39 24.85
C TYR A 430 9.91 20.50 24.09
N LEU A 431 9.24 21.60 23.74
CA LEU A 431 9.86 22.73 23.03
C LEU A 431 10.99 23.38 23.85
N CYS A 432 10.79 23.60 25.15
CA CYS A 432 11.85 24.10 26.03
C CYS A 432 13.06 23.17 26.04
N ARG A 433 12.82 21.86 26.22
CA ARG A 433 13.91 20.87 26.26
C ARG A 433 14.63 20.79 24.92
N ASP A 434 13.90 20.75 23.80
CA ASP A 434 14.50 20.64 22.47
C ASP A 434 15.38 21.86 22.16
N TRP A 435 14.88 23.07 22.39
CA TRP A 435 15.63 24.30 22.14
C TRP A 435 16.83 24.46 23.08
N ASN A 436 16.60 24.37 24.40
CA ASN A 436 17.62 24.62 25.43
C ASN A 436 18.65 23.50 25.55
N SER A 437 18.42 22.32 24.94
CA SER A 437 19.46 21.30 24.81
C SER A 437 20.54 21.68 23.77
N LYS A 438 20.20 22.56 22.82
CA LYS A 438 21.07 22.98 21.72
C LYS A 438 21.65 24.39 21.91
N HIS A 439 21.05 25.19 22.79
CA HIS A 439 21.43 26.59 23.04
C HIS A 439 21.65 26.85 24.54
N GLN A 440 22.68 27.61 24.87
CA GLN A 440 23.10 27.91 26.24
C GLN A 440 23.20 29.41 26.50
N GLY A 441 23.26 29.79 27.78
CA GLY A 441 23.40 31.18 28.19
C GLY A 441 22.28 32.08 27.66
N GLN A 442 22.67 33.15 26.97
CA GLN A 442 21.75 34.20 26.48
C GLN A 442 20.85 33.76 25.31
N GLU A 443 21.16 32.64 24.66
CA GLU A 443 20.37 32.07 23.57
C GLU A 443 19.32 31.05 24.03
N GLN A 444 19.23 30.83 25.35
CA GLN A 444 18.19 29.96 25.91
C GLN A 444 16.81 30.59 25.75
N LEU A 445 15.84 29.75 25.40
CA LEU A 445 14.43 30.06 25.39
C LEU A 445 13.93 30.24 26.82
N ASP A 446 13.35 31.41 27.10
CA ASP A 446 12.81 31.78 28.41
C ASP A 446 11.30 31.54 28.49
N THR A 447 10.55 32.09 27.52
CA THR A 447 9.09 31.96 27.45
C THR A 447 8.62 31.95 26.00
N PHE A 448 7.43 31.39 25.76
CA PHE A 448 6.78 31.45 24.47
C PHE A 448 5.26 31.31 24.60
N GLU A 449 4.59 31.66 23.52
CA GLU A 449 3.15 31.51 23.37
C GLU A 449 2.88 30.64 22.14
N ILE A 450 1.87 29.77 22.23
CA ILE A 450 1.41 28.97 21.12
C ILE A 450 0.15 29.64 20.59
N TYR A 451 0.23 30.18 19.37
CA TYR A 451 -0.92 30.70 18.64
C TYR A 451 -1.37 29.70 17.58
N PHE A 452 -2.69 29.58 17.44
CA PHE A 452 -3.33 28.97 16.30
C PHE A 452 -4.07 30.07 15.53
N MET A 453 -3.71 30.24 14.26
CA MET A 453 -4.35 31.16 13.34
C MET A 453 -5.54 30.43 12.74
N LEU A 454 -6.69 30.58 13.38
CA LEU A 454 -7.92 29.85 13.05
C LEU A 454 -8.56 30.48 11.79
N GLU A 455 -8.89 29.62 10.84
CA GLU A 455 -9.69 29.95 9.67
C GLU A 455 -10.92 29.05 9.63
N LYS A 456 -12.09 29.67 9.45
CA LYS A 456 -13.34 28.94 9.27
C LYS A 456 -13.73 28.96 7.80
N THR A 457 -13.65 27.82 7.14
CA THR A 457 -14.05 27.68 5.73
C THR A 457 -15.52 28.07 5.58
N LEU A 458 -15.77 29.06 4.72
CA LEU A 458 -17.11 29.57 4.44
C LEU A 458 -17.73 28.88 3.22
N PRO A 459 -19.07 28.82 3.12
CA PRO A 459 -19.75 28.34 1.92
C PRO A 459 -19.50 29.27 0.72
N ASN A 460 -19.83 28.80 -0.48
CA ASN A 460 -19.81 29.60 -1.71
C ASN A 460 -18.46 30.26 -2.04
N TYR A 461 -17.34 29.59 -1.71
CA TYR A 461 -15.97 30.03 -2.05
C TYR A 461 -15.62 31.41 -1.49
N GLN A 462 -16.27 31.82 -0.40
CA GLN A 462 -15.96 33.07 0.29
C GLN A 462 -14.63 32.96 1.04
N THR A 463 -13.91 34.08 1.10
CA THR A 463 -12.65 34.17 1.84
C THR A 463 -12.92 34.21 3.35
N PRO A 464 -12.29 33.34 4.14
CA PRO A 464 -12.45 33.34 5.59
C PRO A 464 -11.70 34.51 6.24
N GLU A 465 -12.24 35.03 7.34
CA GLU A 465 -11.46 35.87 8.26
C GLU A 465 -10.57 34.99 9.14
N VAL A 466 -9.37 35.48 9.44
CA VAL A 466 -8.38 34.76 10.26
C VAL A 466 -8.48 35.27 11.70
N GLU A 467 -8.78 34.37 12.63
CA GLU A 467 -8.79 34.66 14.06
C GLU A 467 -7.48 34.21 14.72
N LYS A 468 -6.78 35.13 15.39
CA LYS A 468 -5.56 34.81 16.14
C LYS A 468 -5.90 34.32 17.55
N VAL A 469 -5.76 33.02 17.78
CA VAL A 469 -6.13 32.38 19.06
C VAL A 469 -4.89 31.93 19.83
N MET A 470 -4.65 32.52 21.01
CA MET A 470 -3.62 32.03 21.94
C MET A 470 -4.13 30.80 22.68
N ILE A 471 -3.48 29.65 22.49
CA ILE A 471 -3.94 28.38 23.07
C ILE A 471 -3.13 27.91 24.28
N HIS A 472 -1.92 28.43 24.46
CA HIS A 472 -1.03 28.09 25.57
C HIS A 472 0.07 29.12 25.74
N ARG A 473 0.41 29.44 27.00
CA ARG A 473 1.63 30.19 27.36
C ARG A 473 2.52 29.30 28.21
N HIS A 474 3.82 29.34 27.96
CA HIS A 474 4.78 28.50 28.67
C HIS A 474 6.01 29.28 29.11
N TYR A 475 6.56 28.89 30.27
CA TYR A 475 7.79 29.42 30.85
C TYR A 475 8.75 28.24 31.03
N CYS A 476 9.97 28.34 30.50
CA CYS A 476 10.90 27.20 30.50
C CYS A 476 11.57 26.96 31.86
N PHE A 477 11.53 27.94 32.76
CA PHE A 477 12.22 27.91 34.05
C PHE A 477 11.29 28.09 35.26
N LYS A 478 9.96 27.97 35.06
CA LYS A 478 8.96 28.05 36.14
C LYS A 478 8.21 26.74 36.34
#